data_AF-A0A2G9UW19-F1
#
_entry.id   AF-A0A2G9UW19-F1
#
_cell.length_a   1.000
_cell.length_b   1.000
_cell.length_c   1.000
_cell.angle_alpha   90.00
_cell.angle_beta   90.00
_cell.angle_gamma   90.00
#
_symmetry.space_group_name_H-M   'P 1'
#
loop_
_entity.id
_entity.type
_entity.pdbx_description
1 polymer ?
#
loop_
_entity_poly.entity_id
_entity_poly.type
_entity_poly.pdbx_seq_one_letter_code
_entity_poly.pdbx_strand_id
1 'polypeptide(L)'
;MGVIMVSFAVGVNLLVQPYLNSVVVKEDGTQQTMGLHFRSIFSTIRSMYWAVYGYLDPSLYPIVNGNSGPDQAPTEHYITSFATEMILTLYHCIIVITLLNLMVSLLVKKADEVLENEESEFKYTRVAIYSEYIAWSSSVPPPFNLLFVVKEVFTRLLFDRRVVTSWPVFL
;
A
#
# COMPACT_ATOMS: atom_id res chain seq x y z
N MET A 1 9.26 -4.32 4.10
CA MET A 1 7.91 -4.37 4.69
C MET A 1 6.93 -5.19 3.83
N GLY A 2 6.73 -4.85 2.55
CA GLY A 2 5.78 -5.57 1.68
C GLY A 2 6.03 -7.09 1.57
N VAL A 3 7.29 -7.52 1.43
CA VAL A 3 7.63 -8.95 1.35
C VAL A 3 7.23 -9.72 2.61
N ILE A 4 7.46 -9.15 3.79
CA ILE A 4 7.11 -9.77 5.08
C ILE A 4 5.59 -9.84 5.21
N MET A 5 4.87 -8.77 4.86
CA MET A 5 3.41 -8.77 4.84
C MET A 5 2.84 -9.86 3.93
N VAL A 6 3.35 -10.01 2.71
CA VAL A 6 2.87 -11.04 1.78
C VAL A 6 3.19 -12.46 2.30
N SER A 7 4.39 -12.69 2.82
CA SER A 7 4.80 -14.00 3.37
C SER A 7 3.90 -14.44 4.53
N PHE A 8 3.71 -13.56 5.52
CA PHE A 8 2.84 -13.83 6.66
C PHE A 8 1.36 -13.93 6.23
N ALA A 9 0.92 -13.13 5.26
CA ALA A 9 -0.45 -13.20 4.76
C ALA A 9 -0.76 -14.54 4.09
N VAL A 10 0.18 -15.09 3.31
CA VAL A 10 0.04 -16.42 2.72
C VAL A 10 0.05 -17.48 3.83
N GLY A 11 0.95 -17.39 4.81
CA GLY A 11 1.02 -18.33 5.93
C GLY A 11 -0.27 -18.41 6.76
N VAL A 12 -0.83 -17.27 7.14
CA VAL A 12 -2.11 -17.20 7.88
C VAL A 12 -3.27 -17.65 7.01
N ASN A 13 -3.30 -17.26 5.73
CA ASN A 13 -4.39 -17.69 4.84
C ASN A 13 -4.43 -19.20 4.65
N LEU A 14 -3.29 -19.87 4.49
CA LEU A 14 -3.22 -21.34 4.41
C LEU A 14 -3.69 -22.02 5.70
N LEU A 15 -3.39 -21.43 6.85
CA LEU A 15 -3.80 -21.94 8.16
C LEU A 15 -5.32 -21.82 8.36
N VAL A 16 -5.90 -20.70 7.93
CA VAL A 16 -7.34 -20.40 8.09
C VAL A 16 -8.22 -21.05 7.01
N GLN A 17 -7.67 -21.39 5.85
CA GLN A 17 -8.44 -21.90 4.71
C GLN A 17 -9.38 -23.10 5.01
N PRO A 18 -8.97 -24.10 5.82
CA PRO A 18 -9.84 -25.23 6.18
C PRO A 18 -11.07 -24.83 7.01
N TYR A 19 -11.04 -23.66 7.66
CA TYR A 19 -12.04 -23.20 8.63
C TYR A 19 -13.00 -22.14 8.06
N LEU A 20 -12.98 -21.90 6.75
CA LEU A 20 -13.72 -20.79 6.14
C LEU A 20 -15.24 -20.93 6.11
N ASN A 21 -15.77 -22.13 6.37
CA ASN A 21 -17.19 -22.42 6.34
C ASN A 21 -17.72 -22.92 7.69
N SER A 22 -16.91 -22.86 8.77
CA SER A 22 -17.39 -23.24 10.09
C SER A 22 -18.32 -22.18 10.64
N VAL A 23 -19.48 -22.64 11.09
CA VAL A 23 -20.48 -21.85 11.79
C VAL A 23 -20.66 -22.44 13.17
N VAL A 24 -20.58 -21.60 14.20
CA VAL A 24 -20.91 -22.00 15.58
C VAL A 24 -22.24 -21.38 15.94
N VAL A 25 -23.18 -22.23 16.33
CA VAL A 25 -24.41 -21.80 16.97
C VAL A 25 -24.12 -21.81 18.46
N LYS A 26 -24.02 -20.62 19.07
CA LYS A 26 -23.90 -20.49 20.53
C LYS A 26 -25.23 -20.88 21.19
N GLU A 27 -25.19 -21.24 22.47
CA GLU A 27 -26.39 -21.60 23.27
C GLU A 27 -27.48 -20.51 23.27
N ASP A 28 -27.11 -19.26 22.97
CA ASP A 28 -28.00 -18.10 22.88
C ASP A 28 -28.66 -17.91 21.49
N GLY A 29 -28.49 -18.88 20.58
CA GLY A 29 -29.04 -18.86 19.21
C GLY A 29 -28.30 -17.91 18.24
N THR A 30 -27.29 -17.18 18.71
CA THR A 30 -26.45 -16.32 17.87
C THR A 30 -25.43 -17.15 17.11
N GLN A 31 -25.43 -17.00 15.78
CA GLN A 31 -24.46 -17.64 14.89
C GLN A 31 -23.19 -16.80 14.85
N GLN A 32 -22.07 -17.37 15.27
CA GLN A 32 -20.75 -16.78 15.04
C GLN A 32 -20.13 -17.47 13.83
N THR A 33 -20.00 -16.71 12.74
CA THR A 33 -19.29 -17.13 11.53
C THR A 33 -17.84 -16.70 11.63
N MET A 34 -16.93 -17.51 11.08
CA MET A 34 -15.52 -17.14 10.93
C MET A 34 -15.37 -15.76 10.28
N GLY A 35 -14.53 -14.89 10.87
CA GLY A 35 -14.36 -13.52 10.40
C GLY A 35 -13.88 -13.45 8.95
N LEU A 36 -14.50 -12.57 8.15
CA LEU A 36 -14.20 -12.40 6.71
C LEU A 36 -12.76 -11.93 6.42
N HIS A 37 -12.04 -11.49 7.45
CA HIS A 37 -10.72 -10.85 7.37
C HIS A 37 -9.66 -11.73 6.71
N PHE A 38 -9.70 -13.05 6.94
CA PHE A 38 -8.67 -14.00 6.49
C PHE A 38 -9.12 -14.93 5.35
N ARG A 39 -10.27 -14.66 4.73
CA ARG A 39 -10.90 -15.54 3.72
C ARG A 39 -10.12 -15.69 2.41
N SER A 40 -9.44 -14.62 2.00
CA SER A 40 -8.70 -14.58 0.76
C SER A 40 -7.36 -13.93 1.03
N ILE A 41 -6.32 -14.32 0.29
CA ILE A 41 -5.00 -13.67 0.32
C ILE A 41 -5.13 -12.14 0.27
N PHE A 42 -5.99 -11.60 -0.61
CA PHE A 42 -6.14 -10.15 -0.72
C PHE A 42 -6.76 -9.53 0.55
N SER A 43 -7.74 -10.19 1.14
CA SER A 43 -8.35 -9.74 2.39
C SER A 43 -7.37 -9.85 3.56
N THR A 44 -6.57 -10.91 3.61
CA THR A 44 -5.53 -11.10 4.63
C THR A 44 -4.45 -10.04 4.51
N ILE A 45 -3.99 -9.71 3.29
CA ILE A 45 -3.04 -8.62 3.04
C ILE A 45 -3.62 -7.29 3.51
N ARG A 46 -4.89 -6.99 3.17
CA ARG A 46 -5.57 -5.77 3.63
C ARG A 46 -5.63 -5.72 5.16
N SER A 47 -5.98 -6.83 5.79
CA SER A 47 -6.08 -6.91 7.25
C SER A 47 -4.71 -6.74 7.91
N MET A 48 -3.66 -7.34 7.37
CA MET A 48 -2.29 -7.16 7.84
C MET A 48 -1.77 -5.73 7.64
N TYR A 49 -2.15 -5.06 6.56
CA TYR A 49 -1.84 -3.64 6.36
C TYR A 49 -2.44 -2.78 7.47
N TRP A 50 -3.71 -2.96 7.81
CA TRP A 50 -4.34 -2.25 8.93
C TRP A 50 -3.73 -2.63 10.28
N ALA A 51 -3.25 -3.87 10.41
CA ALA A 51 -2.56 -4.36 11.58
C ALA A 51 -1.26 -3.57 11.85
N VAL A 52 -0.55 -3.09 10.83
CA VAL A 52 0.64 -2.21 11.01
C VAL A 52 0.31 -0.98 11.87
N TYR A 53 -0.90 -0.44 11.74
CA TYR A 53 -1.36 0.73 12.48
C TYR A 53 -2.05 0.38 13.80
N GLY A 54 -2.08 -0.90 14.18
CA GLY A 54 -2.74 -1.36 15.41
C GLY A 54 -4.25 -1.57 15.31
N TYR A 55 -4.83 -1.58 14.11
CA TYR A 55 -6.28 -1.80 13.92
C TYR A 55 -6.70 -3.28 13.87
N LEU A 56 -5.79 -4.21 14.18
CA LEU A 56 -6.10 -5.64 14.20
C LEU A 56 -6.40 -6.05 15.65
N ASP A 57 -7.69 -6.17 15.95
CA ASP A 57 -8.14 -6.49 17.30
C ASP A 57 -7.88 -7.99 17.63
N PRO A 58 -7.34 -8.30 18.83
CA PRO A 58 -7.02 -9.67 19.23
C PRO A 58 -8.23 -10.62 19.28
N SER A 59 -9.44 -10.09 19.43
CA SER A 59 -10.67 -10.87 19.44
C SER A 59 -11.00 -11.48 18.08
N LEU A 60 -10.30 -11.09 17.00
CA LEU A 60 -10.44 -11.65 15.66
C LEU A 60 -9.48 -12.81 15.35
N TYR A 61 -8.56 -13.11 16.26
CA TYR A 61 -7.63 -14.23 16.13
C TYR A 61 -8.22 -15.62 16.35
N PRO A 62 -9.18 -15.84 17.29
CA PRO A 62 -9.67 -17.18 17.56
C PRO A 62 -10.45 -17.71 16.36
N ILE A 63 -10.06 -18.90 15.91
CA ILE A 63 -10.73 -19.61 14.83
C ILE A 63 -12.00 -20.25 15.41
N VAL A 64 -13.14 -19.81 14.90
CA VAL A 64 -14.45 -20.33 15.29
C VAL A 64 -14.69 -21.65 14.54
N ASN A 65 -14.59 -22.79 15.23
CA ASN A 65 -14.82 -24.11 14.63
C ASN A 65 -16.21 -24.62 15.00
N GLY A 66 -16.89 -25.28 14.07
CA GLY A 66 -18.30 -25.65 14.21
C GLY A 66 -18.61 -26.56 15.40
N ASN A 67 -19.90 -26.79 15.61
CA ASN A 67 -20.40 -27.63 16.68
C ASN A 67 -20.13 -29.12 16.38
N SER A 68 -19.61 -29.88 17.35
CA SER A 68 -19.34 -31.32 17.20
C SER A 68 -19.98 -32.15 18.31
N GLY A 69 -20.36 -33.38 17.99
CA GLY A 69 -20.97 -34.33 18.94
C GLY A 69 -22.51 -34.28 19.01
N PRO A 70 -23.14 -35.18 19.78
CA PRO A 70 -24.60 -35.29 19.90
C PRO A 70 -25.27 -34.03 20.49
N ASP A 71 -24.56 -33.31 21.36
CA ASP A 71 -25.05 -32.12 22.07
C ASP A 71 -24.76 -30.79 21.33
N GLN A 72 -24.23 -30.84 20.10
CA GLN A 72 -23.81 -29.65 19.34
C GLN A 72 -22.90 -28.71 20.15
N ALA A 73 -22.01 -29.25 20.98
CA ALA A 73 -21.10 -28.44 21.77
C ALA A 73 -20.09 -27.71 20.85
N PRO A 74 -19.77 -26.43 21.13
CA PRO A 74 -18.75 -25.71 20.39
C PRO A 74 -17.39 -26.39 20.60
N THR A 75 -16.78 -26.86 19.52
CA THR A 75 -15.45 -27.49 19.59
C THR A 75 -14.36 -26.52 19.20
N GLU A 76 -13.42 -26.28 20.12
CA GLU A 76 -12.28 -25.39 19.87
C GLU A 76 -11.01 -26.20 19.57
N HIS A 77 -10.45 -26.02 18.36
CA HIS A 77 -9.12 -26.51 18.00
C HIS A 77 -8.04 -25.59 18.60
N TYR A 78 -7.71 -25.86 19.87
CA TYR A 78 -6.74 -25.07 20.65
C TYR A 78 -5.39 -24.89 19.94
N ILE A 79 -4.84 -25.95 19.34
CA ILE A 79 -3.53 -25.91 18.68
C ILE A 79 -3.51 -24.92 17.51
N THR A 80 -4.57 -24.94 16.69
CA THR A 80 -4.67 -24.11 15.50
C THR A 80 -4.95 -22.64 15.85
N SER A 81 -5.80 -22.40 16.83
CA SER A 81 -6.05 -21.05 17.35
C SER A 81 -4.77 -20.44 17.93
N PHE A 82 -4.06 -21.19 18.76
CA PHE A 82 -2.78 -20.78 19.34
C PHE A 82 -1.71 -20.51 18.27
N ALA A 83 -1.60 -21.37 17.26
CA ALA A 83 -0.66 -21.16 16.16
C ALA A 83 -0.95 -19.87 15.37
N THR A 84 -2.23 -19.56 15.14
CA THR A 84 -2.65 -18.34 14.43
C THR A 84 -2.35 -17.09 15.23
N GLU A 85 -2.68 -17.10 16.53
CA GLU A 85 -2.36 -16.03 17.47
C GLU A 85 -0.85 -15.80 17.57
N MET A 86 -0.05 -16.86 17.64
CA MET A 86 1.40 -16.78 17.69
C MET A 86 1.99 -16.16 16.42
N ILE A 87 1.53 -16.56 15.23
CA ILE A 87 2.00 -16.02 13.95
C ILE A 87 1.66 -14.52 13.82
N LEU A 88 0.45 -14.11 14.20
CA LEU A 88 0.02 -12.71 14.16
C LEU A 88 0.77 -11.85 15.18
N THR A 89 1.03 -12.38 16.37
CA THR A 89 1.83 -11.73 17.41
C THR A 89 3.29 -11.54 16.95
N LEU A 90 3.90 -12.58 16.37
CA LEU A 90 5.24 -12.51 15.81
C LEU A 90 5.33 -11.50 14.66
N TYR A 91 4.31 -11.46 13.79
CA TYR A 91 4.21 -10.46 12.73
C TYR A 91 4.22 -9.04 13.32
N HIS A 92 3.41 -8.77 14.35
CA HIS A 92 3.40 -7.48 15.05
C HIS A 92 4.76 -7.13 15.66
N CYS A 93 5.39 -8.08 16.36
CA CYS A 93 6.70 -7.89 16.95
C CYS A 93 7.75 -7.51 15.90
N ILE A 94 7.80 -8.23 14.77
CA ILE A 94 8.75 -7.95 13.68
C ILE A 94 8.46 -6.60 13.02
N ILE A 95 7.20 -6.31 12.68
CA ILE A 95 6.85 -5.05 12.02
C ILE A 95 7.15 -3.83 12.91
N VAL A 96 6.66 -3.86 14.14
CA VAL A 96 6.70 -2.68 15.03
C VAL A 96 8.10 -2.51 15.64
N ILE A 97 8.71 -3.59 16.14
CA ILE A 97 9.95 -3.46 16.90
C ILE A 97 11.17 -3.42 15.97
N THR A 98 11.26 -4.31 14.97
CA THR A 98 12.49 -4.43 14.18
C THR A 98 12.46 -3.55 12.93
N LEU A 99 11.40 -3.61 12.13
CA LEU A 99 11.37 -2.88 10.86
C LEU A 99 11.20 -1.38 11.03
N LEU A 100 10.35 -0.91 11.95
CA LEU A 100 10.16 0.52 12.18
C LEU A 100 11.46 1.16 12.66
N ASN A 101 12.12 0.55 13.65
CA ASN A 101 13.41 1.03 14.15
C ASN A 101 14.50 1.00 13.08
N LEU A 102 14.53 -0.04 12.23
CA LEU A 102 15.46 -0.10 11.11
C LEU A 102 15.17 0.99 10.07
N MET A 103 13.89 1.23 9.74
CA MET A 103 13.51 2.25 8.77
C MET A 103 13.89 3.65 9.25
N VAL A 104 13.63 3.96 10.52
CA VAL A 104 14.04 5.23 11.13
C VAL A 104 15.56 5.36 11.12
N SER A 105 16.29 4.30 11.48
CA SER A 105 17.76 4.30 11.45
C SER A 105 18.33 4.53 10.05
N LEU A 106 17.75 3.89 9.03
CA LEU A 106 18.15 4.09 7.63
C LEU A 106 17.82 5.50 7.14
N LEU A 107 16.67 6.05 7.52
CA LEU A 107 16.28 7.41 7.15
C LEU A 107 17.23 8.43 7.77
N VAL A 108 17.59 8.29 9.05
CA VAL A 108 18.55 9.17 9.71
C VAL A 108 19.91 9.10 9.02
N LYS A 109 20.42 7.89 8.79
CA LYS A 109 21.71 7.71 8.08
C LYS A 109 21.68 8.34 6.68
N LYS A 110 20.57 8.21 5.95
CA LYS A 110 20.41 8.80 4.62
C LYS A 110 20.24 10.30 4.64
N ALA A 111 19.59 10.85 5.67
CA ALA A 111 19.54 12.28 5.88
C ALA A 111 20.95 12.84 6.13
N ASP A 112 21.74 12.20 6.99
CA ASP A 112 23.13 12.63 7.26
C ASP A 112 24.00 12.61 5.99
N GLU A 113 23.89 11.56 5.16
CA GLU A 113 24.61 11.45 3.88
C GLU A 113 24.22 12.56 2.89
N VAL A 114 22.93 12.93 2.82
CA VAL A 114 22.43 14.00 1.95
C VAL A 114 22.85 15.38 2.47
N LEU A 115 22.83 15.57 3.80
CA LEU A 115 23.20 16.83 4.43
C LEU A 115 24.67 17.22 4.17
N GLU A 116 25.56 16.24 3.99
CA GLU A 116 26.98 16.50 3.68
C GLU A 116 27.17 17.28 2.35
N ASN A 117 26.27 17.10 1.37
CA ASN A 117 26.35 17.74 0.05
C ASN A 117 25.17 18.68 -0.25
N GLU A 118 24.33 18.99 0.75
CA GLU A 118 23.07 19.73 0.60
C GLU A 118 23.26 21.07 -0.13
N GLU A 119 24.25 21.86 0.29
CA GLU A 119 24.45 23.20 -0.25
C GLU A 119 24.79 23.17 -1.76
N SER A 120 25.57 22.18 -2.17
CA SER A 120 25.98 21.98 -3.57
C SER A 120 24.80 21.53 -4.43
N GLU A 121 24.06 20.50 -3.98
CA GLU A 121 22.89 19.97 -4.69
C GLU A 121 21.77 20.99 -4.79
N PHE A 122 21.54 21.77 -3.73
CA PHE A 122 20.56 22.85 -3.73
C PHE A 122 20.94 23.98 -4.69
N LYS A 123 22.20 24.40 -4.73
CA LYS A 123 22.69 25.39 -5.70
C LYS A 123 22.58 24.87 -7.13
N TYR A 124 22.97 23.61 -7.37
CA TYR A 124 22.86 22.97 -8.67
C TYR A 124 21.40 22.91 -9.16
N THR A 125 20.48 22.43 -8.32
CA THR A 125 19.05 22.33 -8.64
C THR A 125 18.46 23.70 -8.95
N ARG A 126 18.83 24.74 -8.18
CA ARG A 126 18.39 26.11 -8.43
C ARG A 126 18.88 26.66 -9.77
N VAL A 127 20.15 26.41 -10.12
CA VAL A 127 20.69 26.80 -11.44
C VAL A 127 20.01 26.01 -12.56
N ALA A 128 19.73 24.73 -12.37
CA ALA A 128 18.99 23.90 -13.34
C ALA A 128 17.58 24.45 -13.60
N ILE A 129 16.85 24.82 -12.54
CA ILE A 129 15.54 25.46 -12.64
C ILE A 129 15.66 26.81 -13.38
N TYR A 130 16.62 27.66 -13.02
CA TYR A 130 16.82 28.92 -13.75
C TYR A 130 17.20 28.72 -15.22
N SER A 131 18.01 27.71 -15.53
CA SER A 131 18.34 27.34 -16.90
C SER A 131 17.09 26.93 -17.68
N GLU A 132 16.15 26.22 -17.06
CA GLU A 132 14.88 25.84 -17.69
C GLU A 132 13.98 27.06 -17.94
N TYR A 133 13.98 28.05 -17.06
CA TYR A 133 13.26 29.32 -17.29
C TYR A 133 13.90 30.21 -18.36
N ILE A 134 15.22 30.17 -18.50
CA ILE A 134 15.97 30.93 -19.52
C ILE A 134 15.83 30.28 -20.89
N ALA A 135 15.88 28.94 -20.95
CA ALA A 135 15.50 28.20 -22.14
C ALA A 135 14.02 28.47 -22.41
N TRP A 136 13.68 28.97 -23.59
CA TRP A 136 12.37 29.56 -23.91
C TRP A 136 11.21 28.52 -24.02
N SER A 137 11.25 27.42 -23.25
CA SER A 137 10.34 26.28 -23.35
C SER A 137 8.96 26.52 -22.71
N SER A 138 8.83 27.57 -21.88
CA SER A 138 7.56 27.92 -21.23
C SER A 138 7.48 29.41 -20.96
N SER A 139 7.21 30.19 -22.01
CA SER A 139 7.04 31.65 -21.89
C SER A 139 5.78 32.06 -21.11
N VAL A 140 4.92 31.10 -20.75
CA VAL A 140 3.63 31.31 -20.06
C VAL A 140 3.37 30.17 -19.06
N PRO A 141 2.98 30.45 -17.80
CA PRO A 141 2.72 29.39 -16.83
C PRO A 141 1.57 28.47 -17.28
N PRO A 142 1.57 27.17 -16.92
CA PRO A 142 0.39 26.31 -17.06
C PRO A 142 -0.68 26.86 -16.10
N PRO A 143 -1.77 27.48 -16.58
CA PRO A 143 -2.73 27.03 -17.61
C PRO A 143 -2.75 27.80 -18.95
N PHE A 144 -1.98 28.89 -19.11
CA PHE A 144 -2.03 29.76 -20.29
C PHE A 144 -1.23 29.21 -21.49
N ASN A 145 -0.29 28.29 -21.24
CA ASN A 145 0.44 27.58 -22.29
C ASN A 145 -0.53 26.83 -23.25
N LEU A 146 -1.58 26.20 -22.71
CA LEU A 146 -2.61 25.50 -23.51
C LEU A 146 -3.40 26.46 -24.42
N LEU A 147 -3.76 27.65 -23.93
CA LEU A 147 -4.49 28.65 -24.74
C LEU A 147 -3.62 29.20 -25.87
N PHE A 148 -2.33 29.39 -25.63
CA PHE A 148 -1.39 29.82 -26.64
C PHE A 148 -1.24 28.77 -27.76
N VAL A 149 -1.09 27.49 -27.40
CA VAL A 149 -1.04 26.37 -28.35
C VAL A 149 -2.34 26.23 -29.13
N VAL A 150 -3.50 26.33 -28.46
CA VAL A 150 -4.82 26.25 -29.13
C VAL A 150 -5.02 27.41 -30.11
N LYS A 151 -4.66 28.64 -29.73
CA LYS A 151 -4.70 29.80 -30.63
C LYS A 151 -3.80 29.58 -31.84
N GLU A 152 -2.58 29.09 -31.64
CA GLU A 152 -1.62 28.91 -32.72
C GLU A 152 -2.05 27.81 -33.69
N VAL A 153 -2.57 26.69 -33.19
CA VAL A 153 -3.16 25.62 -34.00
C VAL A 153 -4.37 26.12 -34.79
N PHE A 154 -5.28 26.87 -34.15
CA PHE A 154 -6.49 27.39 -34.80
C PHE A 154 -6.16 28.41 -35.90
N THR A 155 -5.17 29.28 -35.65
CA THR A 155 -4.70 30.27 -36.63
C THR A 155 -4.04 29.59 -37.82
N ARG A 156 -3.19 28.56 -37.58
CA ARG A 156 -2.56 27.78 -38.66
C ARG A 156 -3.57 27.00 -39.49
N LEU A 157 -4.62 26.44 -38.87
CA LEU A 157 -5.65 25.66 -39.56
C LEU A 157 -6.61 26.53 -40.41
N LEU A 158 -6.91 27.75 -39.96
CA LEU A 158 -7.84 28.66 -40.67
C LEU A 158 -7.17 29.50 -41.77
N PHE A 159 -5.90 29.86 -41.62
CA PHE A 159 -5.25 30.84 -42.49
C PHE A 159 -4.30 30.24 -43.54
N ASP A 160 -3.90 28.97 -43.42
CA ASP A 160 -2.96 28.33 -44.34
C ASP A 160 -3.61 27.22 -45.17
N ARG A 161 -3.81 27.48 -46.48
CA ARG A 161 -4.33 26.49 -47.46
C ARG A 161 -3.20 25.69 -48.13
N ARG A 162 -1.95 25.77 -47.64
CA ARG A 162 -0.82 24.93 -48.10
C ARG A 162 -0.03 24.37 -46.91
N VAL A 163 -0.64 23.40 -46.23
CA VAL A 163 0.02 22.64 -45.17
C VAL A 163 1.12 21.73 -45.77
N VAL A 164 2.39 22.11 -45.59
CA VAL A 164 3.51 21.16 -45.54
C VAL A 164 3.79 20.90 -44.06
N THR A 165 3.47 19.69 -43.60
CA THR A 165 3.72 19.25 -42.23
C THR A 165 5.22 19.02 -42.03
N SER A 166 5.97 20.03 -41.58
CA SER A 166 7.24 19.81 -40.90
C SER A 166 7.01 19.79 -39.40
N TRP A 167 7.29 18.66 -38.77
CA TRP A 167 7.22 18.47 -37.33
C TRP A 167 8.11 19.47 -36.59
N PRO A 168 7.71 19.99 -35.42
CA PRO A 168 8.63 20.73 -34.56
C PRO A 168 9.70 19.76 -34.06
N VAL A 169 10.95 19.98 -34.46
CA VAL A 169 12.09 19.30 -33.87
C VAL A 169 12.28 19.92 -32.49
N PHE A 170 11.85 19.19 -31.46
CA PHE A 170 12.22 19.46 -30.08
C PHE A 170 13.71 19.13 -29.94
N LEU A 171 14.52 20.15 -29.66
CA LEU A 171 15.92 20.04 -29.27
C LEU A 171 16.11 20.84 -27.98
#